data_AF-A0A2W7N3F0-F1
#
_entry.id   AF-A0A2W7N3F0-F1
#
_cell.length_a   1.000
_cell.length_b   1.000
_cell.length_c   1.000
_cell.angle_alpha   90.00
_cell.angle_beta   90.00
_cell.angle_gamma   90.00
#
_symmetry.space_group_name_H-M   'P 1'
#
loop_
_entity.id
_entity.type
_entity.pdbx_description
1 polymer ?
#
loop_
_entity_poly.entity_id
_entity_poly.type
_entity_poly.pdbx_seq_one_letter_code
_entity_poly.pdbx_strand_id
1 'polypeptide(L)'
;MILIHFENNKVLASLSYFSVLFAPFILPIIVYFISQDSHVKQHAKRALVSHIIPVVLMIVLFITIFASFVPFSMNTTYEEPSLFMTSTPLLFVLVYMLIYAIIFIWNIIQGIKVLR
;
A
#
# COMPACT_ATOMS: atom_id res chain seq x y z
N MET A 1 -36.95 -4.44 1.24
CA MET A 1 -35.93 -4.20 2.30
C MET A 1 -34.65 -5.00 2.08
N ILE A 2 -34.70 -6.29 1.75
CA ILE A 2 -33.52 -7.15 1.56
C ILE A 2 -32.59 -6.68 0.41
N LEU A 3 -33.14 -6.23 -0.73
CA LEU A 3 -32.35 -5.78 -1.88
C LEU A 3 -31.45 -4.56 -1.58
N ILE A 4 -31.94 -3.60 -0.78
CA ILE A 4 -31.19 -2.38 -0.41
C ILE A 4 -29.96 -2.74 0.44
N HIS A 5 -30.06 -3.79 1.25
CA HIS A 5 -28.98 -4.23 2.12
C HIS A 5 -27.80 -4.84 1.34
N PHE A 6 -28.09 -5.55 0.24
CA PHE A 6 -27.06 -6.13 -0.63
C PHE A 6 -26.30 -5.07 -1.44
N GLU A 7 -26.99 -4.04 -1.96
CA GLU A 7 -26.34 -2.96 -2.71
C GLU A 7 -25.40 -2.14 -1.83
N ASN A 8 -25.83 -1.79 -0.61
CA ASN A 8 -24.97 -1.11 0.36
C ASN A 8 -23.71 -1.92 0.69
N ASN A 9 -23.83 -3.25 0.81
CA ASN A 9 -22.71 -4.13 1.11
C ASN A 9 -21.69 -4.16 -0.04
N LYS A 10 -22.13 -4.18 -1.30
CA LYS A 10 -21.25 -4.10 -2.48
C LYS A 10 -20.51 -2.77 -2.56
N VAL A 11 -21.21 -1.66 -2.37
CA VAL A 11 -20.63 -0.31 -2.42
C VAL A 11 -19.59 -0.09 -1.32
N LEU A 12 -19.85 -0.52 -0.08
CA LEU A 12 -18.87 -0.42 1.00
C LEU A 12 -17.62 -1.28 0.74
N ALA A 13 -17.82 -2.50 0.25
CA ALA A 13 -16.72 -3.41 -0.04
C ALA A 13 -15.83 -2.90 -1.18
N SER A 14 -16.37 -2.23 -2.20
CA SER A 14 -15.56 -1.63 -3.25
C SER A 14 -14.86 -0.33 -2.85
N LEU A 15 -15.50 0.50 -2.03
CA LEU A 15 -14.87 1.71 -1.49
C LEU A 15 -13.62 1.39 -0.68
N SER A 16 -13.62 0.23 -0.01
CA SER A 16 -12.45 -0.30 0.70
C SER A 16 -11.25 -0.50 -0.25
N TYR A 17 -11.47 -1.01 -1.46
CA TYR A 17 -10.42 -1.16 -2.48
C TYR A 17 -10.03 0.17 -3.14
N PHE A 18 -10.98 1.06 -3.42
CA PHE A 18 -10.70 2.38 -4.01
C PHE A 18 -9.99 3.34 -3.06
N SER A 19 -9.99 3.06 -1.76
CA SER A 19 -9.23 3.83 -0.78
C SER A 19 -7.75 3.98 -1.11
N VAL A 20 -7.17 3.09 -1.94
CA VAL A 20 -5.82 3.22 -2.49
C VAL A 20 -5.55 4.58 -3.15
N LEU A 21 -6.60 5.27 -3.63
CA LEU A 21 -6.52 6.55 -4.34
C LEU A 21 -6.38 7.77 -3.42
N PHE A 22 -6.83 7.68 -2.16
CA PHE A 22 -6.95 8.87 -1.29
C PHE A 22 -6.55 8.60 0.17
N ALA A 23 -6.86 7.42 0.70
CA ALA A 23 -6.66 7.10 2.12
C ALA A 23 -6.55 5.57 2.31
N PRO A 24 -5.43 4.95 1.90
CA PRO A 24 -5.31 3.49 1.74
C PRO A 24 -5.73 2.69 2.99
N PHE A 25 -5.50 3.19 4.20
CA PHE A 25 -5.87 2.44 5.41
C PHE A 25 -7.20 2.85 6.03
N ILE A 26 -7.57 4.13 5.93
CA ILE A 26 -8.66 4.70 6.73
C ILE A 26 -9.98 4.03 6.37
N LEU A 27 -10.35 4.03 5.09
CA LEU A 27 -11.61 3.47 4.61
C LEU A 27 -11.75 1.96 4.87
N PRO A 28 -10.79 1.10 4.50
CA PRO A 28 -10.92 -0.33 4.74
C PRO A 28 -10.87 -0.70 6.24
N ILE A 29 -10.20 0.08 7.10
CA ILE A 29 -10.30 -0.10 8.56
C ILE A 29 -11.73 0.21 9.02
N ILE A 30 -12.26 1.37 8.63
CA ILE A 30 -13.61 1.80 9.01
C ILE A 30 -14.65 0.76 8.56
N VAL A 31 -14.59 0.31 7.29
CA VAL A 31 -15.52 -0.68 6.75
C VAL A 31 -15.39 -2.03 7.46
N TYR A 32 -14.18 -2.46 7.82
CA TYR A 32 -13.96 -3.70 8.56
C TYR A 32 -14.64 -3.69 9.94
N PHE A 33 -14.59 -2.57 10.66
CA PHE A 33 -15.19 -2.47 12.00
C PHE A 33 -16.70 -2.18 11.98
N ILE A 34 -17.17 -1.37 11.03
CA ILE A 34 -18.58 -0.97 10.97
C ILE A 34 -19.47 -2.03 10.31
N SER A 35 -18.95 -2.81 9.36
CA SER A 35 -19.78 -3.78 8.64
C SER A 35 -20.15 -4.98 9.51
N GLN A 36 -21.43 -5.32 9.53
CA GLN A 36 -21.95 -6.55 10.16
C GLN A 36 -21.87 -7.75 9.22
N ASP A 37 -21.66 -7.53 7.91
CA ASP A 37 -21.62 -8.58 6.90
C ASP A 37 -20.20 -9.17 6.78
N SER A 38 -20.08 -10.48 6.95
CA SER A 38 -18.82 -11.22 6.86
C SER A 38 -18.14 -11.11 5.49
N HIS A 39 -18.92 -11.03 4.41
CA HIS A 39 -18.42 -10.88 3.04
C HIS A 39 -17.74 -9.52 2.85
N VAL A 40 -18.39 -8.44 3.30
CA VAL A 40 -17.83 -7.07 3.25
C VAL A 40 -16.58 -6.96 4.12
N LYS A 41 -16.60 -7.55 5.32
CA LYS A 41 -15.43 -7.63 6.21
C LYS A 41 -14.25 -8.36 5.56
N GLN A 42 -14.50 -9.42 4.81
CA GLN A 42 -13.44 -10.16 4.12
C GLN A 42 -12.77 -9.30 3.04
N HIS A 43 -13.56 -8.55 2.26
CA HIS A 43 -13.04 -7.63 1.25
C HIS A 43 -12.27 -6.46 1.87
N ALA A 44 -12.80 -5.86 2.93
CA ALA A 44 -12.12 -4.81 3.68
C ALA A 44 -10.76 -5.29 4.22
N LYS A 45 -10.71 -6.50 4.81
CA LYS A 45 -9.44 -7.11 5.27
C LYS A 45 -8.46 -7.35 4.12
N ARG A 46 -8.93 -7.84 2.96
CA ARG A 46 -8.07 -8.05 1.78
C ARG A 46 -7.51 -6.74 1.25
N ALA A 47 -8.31 -5.68 1.22
CA ALA A 47 -7.84 -4.34 0.86
C ALA A 47 -6.83 -3.78 1.88
N LEU A 48 -6.98 -4.06 3.19
CA LEU A 48 -5.94 -3.69 4.17
C LEU A 48 -4.62 -4.40 3.89
N VAL A 49 -4.64 -5.71 3.68
CA VAL A 49 -3.42 -6.49 3.45
C VAL A 49 -2.70 -6.01 2.19
N SER A 50 -3.43 -5.71 1.11
CA SER A 50 -2.81 -5.18 -0.11
C SER A 50 -2.15 -3.82 0.10
N HIS A 51 -2.65 -2.98 1.00
CA HIS A 51 -2.02 -1.69 1.32
C HIS A 51 -0.84 -1.80 2.28
N ILE A 52 -0.84 -2.79 3.19
CA ILE A 52 0.28 -3.04 4.11
C ILE A 52 1.57 -3.35 3.32
N ILE A 53 1.49 -4.10 2.23
CA ILE A 53 2.66 -4.50 1.43
C ILE A 53 3.44 -3.26 0.92
N PRO A 54 2.81 -2.31 0.18
CA PRO A 54 3.44 -1.03 -0.18
C PRO A 54 4.03 -0.27 1.00
N VAL A 55 3.33 -0.18 2.12
CA VAL A 55 3.82 0.60 3.27
C VAL A 55 5.05 0.00 3.90
N VAL A 56 5.08 -1.33 4.10
CA VAL A 56 6.26 -2.00 4.64
C VAL A 56 7.45 -1.82 3.70
N LEU A 57 7.24 -1.98 2.39
CA LEU A 57 8.30 -1.75 1.40
C LEU A 57 8.77 -0.29 1.39
N MET A 58 7.86 0.66 1.54
CA MET A 58 8.18 2.09 1.61
C MET A 58 9.02 2.41 2.85
N ILE A 59 8.70 1.83 4.01
CA ILE A 59 9.50 1.98 5.24
C ILE A 59 10.91 1.43 5.06
N VAL A 60 11.05 0.23 4.50
CA VAL A 60 12.37 -0.40 4.23
C VAL A 60 13.19 0.47 3.28
N LEU A 61 12.56 0.98 2.22
CA LEU A 61 13.19 1.84 1.24
C LEU A 61 13.60 3.17 1.87
N PHE A 62 12.76 3.78 2.71
CA PHE A 62 13.07 5.00 3.44
C PHE A 62 14.28 4.80 4.37
N ILE A 63 14.32 3.70 5.13
CA ILE A 63 15.47 3.38 6.00
C ILE A 63 16.74 3.20 5.16
N THR A 64 16.66 2.47 4.05
CA THR A 64 17.82 2.19 3.17
C THR A 64 18.37 3.48 2.57
N ILE A 65 17.49 4.33 2.06
CA ILE A 65 17.85 5.65 1.52
C ILE A 65 18.46 6.51 2.63
N PHE A 66 17.77 6.67 3.76
CA PHE A 66 18.22 7.50 4.86
C PHE A 66 19.58 7.06 5.41
N ALA A 67 19.79 5.75 5.58
CA ALA A 67 21.08 5.19 5.98
C ALA A 67 22.19 5.43 4.95
N SER A 68 21.85 5.57 3.66
CA SER A 68 22.82 5.90 2.61
C SER A 68 23.23 7.38 2.62
N PHE A 69 22.38 8.27 3.14
CA PHE A 69 22.64 9.72 3.21
C PHE A 69 23.16 10.20 4.57
N VAL A 70 23.00 9.42 5.64
CA VAL A 70 23.54 9.75 6.97
C VAL A 70 24.95 9.17 7.10
N PRO A 71 26.00 10.00 7.23
CA PRO A 71 27.35 9.50 7.48
C PRO A 71 27.40 8.85 8.88
N PHE A 72 27.58 7.54 8.93
CA PHE A 72 27.80 6.81 10.16
C PHE A 72 29.24 7.06 10.64
N SER A 73 29.47 8.18 11.33
CA SER A 73 30.82 8.57 11.74
C SER A 73 31.32 7.72 12.92
N MET A 74 32.27 6.84 12.63
CA MET A 74 33.38 6.51 13.52
C MET A 74 34.63 6.42 12.62
N ASN A 75 35.31 7.56 12.39
CA ASN A 75 36.56 7.71 11.62
C ASN A 75 36.49 7.51 10.09
N THR A 76 35.72 8.32 9.36
CA THR A 76 35.73 8.28 7.89
C THR A 76 36.29 9.57 7.30
N THR A 77 37.46 9.47 6.67
CA THR A 77 37.95 10.41 5.65
C THR A 77 36.84 10.63 4.63
N TYR A 78 36.66 11.86 4.14
CA TYR A 78 35.71 12.19 3.08
C TYR A 78 36.12 11.50 1.77
N GLU A 79 35.79 10.22 1.63
CA GLU A 79 35.91 9.51 0.36
C GLU A 79 34.70 9.84 -0.52
N GLU A 80 34.96 10.08 -1.81
CA GLU A 80 33.92 10.30 -2.81
C GLU A 80 32.93 9.11 -2.81
N PRO A 81 31.62 9.36 -2.91
CA PRO A 81 30.62 8.29 -2.93
C PRO A 81 30.90 7.31 -4.08
N SER A 82 31.10 6.03 -3.76
CA SER A 82 31.28 5.01 -4.79
C SER A 82 30.05 4.92 -5.70
N LEU A 83 30.25 4.58 -6.98
CA LEU A 83 29.15 4.38 -7.94
C LEU A 83 28.09 3.40 -7.43
N PHE A 84 28.47 2.42 -6.62
CA PHE A 84 27.56 1.47 -5.98
C PHE A 84 26.65 2.13 -4.94
N MET A 85 27.16 3.05 -4.12
CA MET A 85 26.35 3.78 -3.12
C MET A 85 25.33 4.70 -3.79
N THR A 86 25.67 5.32 -4.93
CA THR A 86 24.77 6.22 -5.65
C THR A 86 23.71 5.49 -6.49
N SER A 87 24.06 4.35 -7.10
CA SER A 87 23.17 3.63 -8.03
C SER A 87 22.19 2.66 -7.33
N THR A 88 22.56 2.11 -6.17
CA THR A 88 21.74 1.11 -5.46
C THR A 88 20.36 1.66 -5.06
N PRO A 89 20.24 2.84 -4.41
CA PRO A 89 18.94 3.39 -4.03
C PRO A 89 17.98 3.57 -5.22
N LEU A 90 18.51 3.93 -6.38
CA LEU A 90 17.72 4.21 -7.59
C LEU A 90 17.07 2.93 -8.14
N LEU A 91 17.78 1.80 -8.10
CA LEU A 91 17.23 0.49 -8.46
C LEU A 91 16.09 0.07 -7.52
N PHE A 92 16.27 0.25 -6.21
CA PHE A 92 15.23 -0.07 -5.22
C PHE A 92 13.96 0.76 -5.40
N VAL A 93 14.10 2.05 -5.74
CA VAL A 93 12.96 2.92 -6.08
C VAL A 93 12.21 2.42 -7.31
N LEU A 94 12.94 1.99 -8.35
CA LEU A 94 12.31 1.47 -9.57
C LEU A 94 11.53 0.18 -9.30
N VAL A 95 12.12 -0.75 -8.56
CA VAL A 95 11.44 -2.00 -8.15
C VAL A 95 10.21 -1.70 -7.29
N TYR A 96 10.32 -0.76 -6.33
CA TYR A 96 9.19 -0.33 -5.52
C TYR A 96 8.06 0.25 -6.37
N MET A 97 8.36 1.13 -7.31
CA MET A 97 7.37 1.73 -8.23
C MET A 97 6.62 0.66 -9.02
N LEU A 98 7.31 -0.37 -9.51
CA LEU A 98 6.70 -1.48 -10.23
C LEU A 98 5.75 -2.29 -9.35
N ILE A 99 6.18 -2.67 -8.14
CA ILE A 99 5.35 -3.42 -7.18
C ILE A 99 4.13 -2.60 -6.77
N TYR A 100 4.33 -1.32 -6.48
CA TYR A 100 3.26 -0.39 -6.13
C TYR A 100 2.21 -0.31 -7.26
N ALA A 101 2.65 -0.15 -8.51
CA ALA A 101 1.76 -0.09 -9.66
C ALA A 101 0.93 -1.37 -9.83
N ILE A 102 1.53 -2.55 -9.65
CA ILE A 102 0.81 -3.83 -9.73
C ILE A 102 -0.28 -3.91 -8.65
N ILE A 103 0.07 -3.58 -7.41
CA ILE A 103 -0.86 -3.62 -6.27
C ILE A 103 -1.97 -2.58 -6.43
N PHE A 104 -1.62 -1.39 -6.93
CA PHE A 104 -2.56 -0.32 -7.23
C PHE A 104 -3.61 -0.77 -8.26
N ILE A 105 -3.16 -1.33 -9.39
CA ILE A 105 -4.04 -1.86 -10.43
C ILE A 105 -4.90 -3.00 -9.89
N TRP A 106 -4.33 -3.92 -9.09
CA TRP A 106 -5.09 -5.02 -8.50
C TRP A 106 -6.21 -4.51 -7.58
N ASN A 107 -5.95 -3.50 -6.75
CA ASN A 107 -6.98 -2.90 -5.90
C ASN A 107 -8.09 -2.27 -6.75
N ILE A 108 -7.78 -1.54 -7.81
CA ILE A 108 -8.80 -0.97 -8.72
C ILE A 108 -9.65 -2.09 -9.34
N ILE A 109 -9.02 -3.14 -9.86
CA ILE A 109 -9.74 -4.27 -10.48
C ILE A 109 -10.68 -4.94 -9.48
N GLN A 110 -10.23 -5.18 -8.25
CA GLN A 110 -11.06 -5.80 -7.21
C GLN A 110 -12.21 -4.88 -6.78
N GLY A 111 -11.96 -3.57 -6.65
CA GLY A 111 -13.01 -2.59 -6.38
C GLY A 111 -14.12 -2.61 -7.42
N ILE A 112 -13.77 -2.62 -8.70
CA ILE A 112 -14.74 -2.71 -9.81
C ILE A 112 -15.48 -4.06 -9.79
N LYS A 113 -14.77 -5.17 -9.55
CA LYS A 113 -15.38 -6.51 -9.50
C LYS A 113 -16.40 -6.67 -8.38
N VAL A 114 -16.17 -6.03 -7.24
CA VAL A 114 -17.07 -6.10 -6.08
C VAL A 114 -18.31 -5.22 -6.26
N LEU A 115 -18.23 -4.14 -7.05
CA LEU A 115 -19.38 -3.31 -7.41
C LEU A 115 -20.34 -3.98 -8.38
N ARG A 116 -19.80 -4.77 -9.32
CA ARG A 116 -20.58 -5.46 -10.35
C ARG A 116 -21.41 -6.60 -9.75
#